data_AF-A0A516IPL7-F1
#
_entry.id   AF-A0A516IPL7-F1
#
_cell.length_a   1.000
_cell.length_b   1.000
_cell.length_c   1.000
_cell.angle_alpha   90.00
_cell.angle_beta   90.00
_cell.angle_gamma   90.00
#
_symmetry.space_group_name_H-M   'P 1'
#
loop_
_entity.id
_entity.type
_entity.pdbx_description
1 polymer ?
#
loop_
_entity_poly.entity_id
_entity_poly.type
_entity_poly.pdbx_seq_one_letter_code
_entity_poly.pdbx_strand_id
1 'polypeptide(L)'
;MTLLSFLVLIPALMTLSAETPTQEGVVRRVVIRDEVILKIPIRPRLTRPVEWRERKGPKCIDTQAIAGALLSGPSSIDFVMRDRRRFRAVMDNDCPALDYYGRFYFQLTDNRICAKREMIRSRVGGSCRIERFRALVPKPDL
;
A
#
# COMPACT_ATOMS: atom_id res chain seq x y z
N MET A 1 -104.38 6.43 -50.94
CA MET A 1 -103.61 5.18 -50.75
C MET A 1 -102.55 5.09 -51.83
N THR A 2 -101.30 5.44 -51.48
CA THR A 2 -100.01 4.99 -52.07
C THR A 2 -98.89 5.77 -51.35
N LEU A 3 -98.82 5.56 -50.03
CA LEU A 3 -97.66 5.82 -49.17
C LEU A 3 -96.54 4.80 -49.52
N LEU A 4 -96.06 4.83 -50.77
CA LEU A 4 -94.86 4.09 -51.20
C LEU A 4 -93.67 5.06 -51.21
N SER A 5 -93.55 5.72 -50.05
CA SER A 5 -92.43 6.50 -49.59
C SER A 5 -91.17 5.64 -49.68
N PHE A 6 -90.37 5.82 -50.74
CA PHE A 6 -89.00 6.38 -50.72
C PHE A 6 -88.02 6.03 -49.57
N LEU A 7 -88.32 5.08 -48.68
CA LEU A 7 -87.72 4.97 -47.35
C LEU A 7 -87.05 3.62 -47.06
N VAL A 8 -86.55 2.94 -48.09
CA VAL A 8 -85.64 1.79 -47.91
C VAL A 8 -84.31 2.01 -48.63
N LEU A 9 -83.99 3.26 -48.96
CA LEU A 9 -82.74 3.70 -49.59
C LEU A 9 -81.53 3.74 -48.63
N ILE A 10 -81.55 3.07 -47.47
CA ILE A 10 -80.61 3.37 -46.37
C ILE A 10 -79.67 2.23 -45.90
N PRO A 11 -79.89 0.89 -46.05
CA PRO A 11 -78.96 -0.06 -45.41
C PRO A 11 -77.75 -0.49 -46.26
N ALA A 12 -77.67 -0.16 -47.56
CA ALA A 12 -76.61 -0.71 -48.43
C ALA A 12 -75.32 0.13 -48.53
N LEU A 13 -75.30 1.36 -47.99
CA LEU A 13 -74.14 2.26 -48.04
C LEU A 13 -73.21 2.15 -46.82
N MET A 14 -73.49 1.25 -45.88
CA MET A 14 -72.63 1.00 -44.71
C MET A 14 -71.86 -0.32 -44.84
N THR A 15 -71.09 -0.49 -45.94
CA THR A 15 -69.89 -1.34 -45.89
C THR A 15 -68.71 -0.45 -45.55
N LEU A 16 -68.61 -0.27 -44.23
CA LEU A 16 -67.59 0.42 -43.46
C LEU A 16 -66.17 0.09 -43.98
N SER A 17 -65.39 1.13 -44.28
CA SER A 17 -63.94 1.05 -44.46
C SER A 17 -63.31 0.28 -43.30
N ALA A 18 -62.73 -0.89 -43.58
CA ALA A 18 -61.84 -1.56 -42.65
C ALA A 18 -60.46 -0.91 -42.75
N GLU A 19 -60.20 0.08 -41.91
CA GLU A 19 -58.86 0.66 -41.75
C GLU A 19 -58.01 -0.35 -40.98
N THR A 20 -57.11 -1.05 -41.67
CA THR A 20 -56.14 -1.94 -41.02
C THR A 20 -55.25 -1.10 -40.10
N PRO A 21 -55.10 -1.43 -38.80
CA PRO A 21 -54.25 -0.66 -37.92
C PRO A 21 -52.81 -0.76 -38.44
N THR A 22 -52.25 0.37 -38.85
CA THR A 22 -50.82 0.53 -39.08
C THR A 22 -50.10 0.18 -37.79
N GLN A 23 -49.49 -1.01 -37.74
CA GLN A 23 -48.58 -1.37 -36.66
C GLN A 23 -47.37 -0.45 -36.74
N GLU A 24 -47.43 0.66 -36.01
CA GLU A 24 -46.28 1.51 -35.76
C GLU A 24 -45.22 0.68 -35.02
N GLY A 25 -44.21 0.25 -35.77
CA GLY A 25 -43.08 -0.48 -35.21
C GLY A 25 -42.35 0.38 -34.18
N VAL A 26 -42.40 -0.02 -32.91
CA VAL A 26 -41.70 0.67 -31.83
C VAL A 26 -40.18 0.47 -32.01
N VAL A 27 -39.50 1.48 -32.54
CA VAL A 27 -38.04 1.48 -32.69
C VAL A 27 -37.39 1.80 -31.34
N ARG A 28 -36.79 0.80 -30.70
CA ARG A 28 -35.99 0.99 -29.47
C ARG A 28 -34.55 1.32 -29.84
N ARG A 29 -34.09 2.52 -29.46
CA ARG A 29 -32.68 2.93 -29.61
C ARG A 29 -31.85 2.28 -28.50
N VAL A 30 -30.92 1.41 -28.88
CA VAL A 30 -29.90 0.86 -27.97
C VAL A 30 -28.66 1.75 -28.06
N VAL A 31 -28.24 2.35 -26.94
CA VAL A 31 -26.99 3.12 -26.85
C VAL A 31 -25.95 2.23 -26.18
N ILE A 32 -25.01 1.71 -26.97
CA ILE A 32 -23.90 0.91 -26.48
C ILE A 32 -22.82 1.88 -26.01
N ARG A 33 -22.42 1.77 -24.74
CA ARG A 33 -21.31 2.53 -24.15
C ARG A 33 -20.16 1.56 -23.92
N ASP A 34 -19.10 1.72 -24.70
CA ASP A 34 -17.88 0.95 -24.51
C ASP A 34 -17.00 1.64 -23.48
N GLU A 35 -16.62 0.91 -22.42
CA GLU A 35 -15.68 1.35 -21.40
C GLU A 35 -14.41 0.50 -21.47
N VAL A 36 -13.27 1.16 -21.64
CA VAL A 36 -11.96 0.49 -21.71
C VAL A 36 -11.36 0.41 -20.30
N ILE A 37 -11.43 -0.77 -19.68
CA ILE A 37 -10.83 -1.02 -18.37
C ILE A 37 -9.39 -1.52 -18.54
N LEU A 38 -8.41 -0.68 -18.24
CA LEU A 38 -7.00 -1.05 -18.26
C LEU A 38 -6.60 -1.72 -16.94
N LYS A 39 -6.40 -3.05 -16.96
CA LYS A 39 -5.89 -3.82 -15.81
C LYS A 39 -4.37 -3.92 -15.87
N ILE A 40 -3.68 -3.16 -15.02
CA ILE A 40 -2.21 -3.23 -14.89
C ILE A 40 -1.87 -4.20 -13.74
N PRO A 41 -1.21 -5.34 -14.01
CA PRO A 41 -0.81 -6.24 -12.95
C PRO A 41 0.43 -5.70 -12.22
N ILE A 42 0.31 -5.44 -10.92
CA ILE A 42 1.48 -5.20 -10.06
C ILE A 42 2.09 -6.56 -9.72
N ARG A 43 3.28 -6.87 -10.24
CA ARG A 43 4.03 -8.05 -9.79
C ARG A 43 4.73 -7.71 -8.47
N PRO A 44 4.39 -8.36 -7.35
CA PRO A 44 5.11 -8.14 -6.10
C PRO A 44 6.57 -8.57 -6.29
N ARG A 45 7.51 -7.67 -5.96
CA ARG A 45 8.92 -8.03 -5.88
C ARG A 45 9.08 -8.92 -4.65
N LEU A 46 9.10 -10.24 -4.86
CA LEU A 46 9.42 -11.23 -3.81
C LEU A 46 10.90 -11.09 -3.44
N THR A 47 11.23 -10.06 -2.67
CA THR A 47 12.56 -9.96 -2.07
C THR A 47 12.55 -10.93 -0.91
N ARG A 48 13.29 -12.03 -1.01
CA ARG A 48 13.46 -12.96 0.11
C ARG A 48 14.02 -12.18 1.30
N PRO A 49 13.44 -12.31 2.50
CA PRO A 49 14.02 -11.69 3.69
C PRO A 49 15.46 -12.18 3.86
N VAL A 50 16.44 -11.25 3.84
CA VAL A 50 17.84 -11.60 4.08
C VAL A 50 17.96 -12.08 5.52
N GLU A 51 18.37 -13.34 5.70
CA GLU A 51 18.64 -13.86 7.02
C GLU A 51 20.03 -13.40 7.49
N TRP A 52 20.11 -12.83 8.70
CA TRP A 52 21.36 -12.28 9.22
C TRP A 52 21.98 -13.21 10.25
N ARG A 53 23.29 -13.43 10.14
CA ARG A 53 24.10 -14.05 11.19
C ARG A 53 24.83 -12.98 11.98
N GLU A 54 24.64 -12.98 13.30
CA GLU A 54 25.35 -12.05 14.18
C GLU A 54 26.77 -12.52 14.48
N ARG A 55 27.73 -11.59 14.35
CA ARG A 55 29.13 -11.75 14.76
C ARG A 55 29.54 -10.63 15.70
N LYS A 56 30.73 -10.75 16.31
CA LYS A 56 31.32 -9.67 17.12
C LYS A 56 31.48 -8.42 16.25
N GLY A 57 30.89 -7.30 16.68
CA GLY A 57 31.02 -6.01 16.02
C GLY A 57 32.18 -5.18 16.57
N PRO A 58 32.44 -4.00 15.99
CA PRO A 58 33.42 -3.06 16.49
C PRO A 58 32.98 -2.44 17.82
N LYS A 59 33.91 -1.83 18.55
CA LYS A 59 33.56 -1.04 19.76
C LYS A 59 32.86 0.27 19.38
N CYS A 60 33.27 0.87 18.25
CA CYS A 60 32.77 2.15 17.76
C CYS A 60 32.55 2.10 16.25
N ILE A 61 31.59 2.89 15.77
CA ILE A 61 31.34 3.15 14.35
C ILE A 61 31.48 4.64 14.05
N ASP A 62 31.96 4.96 12.86
CA ASP A 62 32.08 6.34 12.38
C ASP A 62 30.71 6.86 11.94
N THR A 63 30.32 8.04 12.42
CA THR A 63 29.04 8.65 12.08
C THR A 63 28.95 9.07 10.62
N GLN A 64 30.08 9.47 10.00
CA GLN A 64 30.12 9.88 8.60
C GLN A 64 29.93 8.69 7.64
N ALA A 65 30.29 7.49 8.11
CA ALA A 65 30.14 6.26 7.37
C ALA A 65 28.71 5.68 7.44
N ILE A 66 27.81 6.25 8.25
CA ILE A 66 26.42 5.80 8.36
C ILE A 66 25.63 6.27 7.13
N ALA A 67 25.00 5.33 6.44
CA ALA A 67 24.07 5.58 5.34
C ALA A 67 22.61 5.64 5.83
N GLY A 68 22.29 4.95 6.93
CA GLY A 68 20.97 4.96 7.54
C GLY A 68 20.89 4.09 8.78
N ALA A 69 19.75 4.11 9.45
CA ALA A 69 19.47 3.27 10.61
C ALA A 69 18.05 2.74 10.55
N LEU A 70 17.84 1.53 11.08
CA LEU A 70 16.54 0.86 11.12
C LEU A 70 16.29 0.30 12.51
N LEU A 71 15.04 0.34 12.97
CA LEU A 71 14.64 -0.41 14.15
C LEU A 71 14.57 -1.89 13.77
N SER A 72 15.35 -2.72 14.48
CA SER A 72 15.44 -4.16 14.21
C SER A 72 14.78 -5.02 15.28
N GLY A 73 14.27 -4.39 16.34
CA GLY A 73 13.55 -5.03 17.44
C GLY A 73 13.33 -4.04 18.59
N PRO A 74 12.74 -4.48 19.71
CA PRO A 74 12.33 -3.60 20.83
C PRO A 74 13.48 -2.79 21.45
N SER A 75 14.68 -3.38 21.48
CA SER A 75 15.89 -2.81 22.08
C SER A 75 17.10 -2.84 21.15
N SER A 76 16.87 -2.81 19.83
CA SER A 76 17.95 -2.90 18.85
C SER A 76 17.75 -1.99 17.64
N ILE A 77 18.86 -1.40 17.19
CA ILE A 77 18.94 -0.54 16.01
C ILE A 77 20.01 -1.10 15.08
N ASP A 78 19.65 -1.35 13.83
CA ASP A 78 20.57 -1.72 12.76
C ASP A 78 21.07 -0.47 12.04
N PHE A 79 22.37 -0.18 12.15
CA PHE A 79 23.05 0.81 11.34
C PHE A 79 23.47 0.21 10.00
N VAL A 80 23.10 0.87 8.91
CA VAL A 80 23.56 0.56 7.56
C VAL A 80 24.68 1.52 7.22
N MET A 81 25.83 0.97 6.88
CA MET A 81 27.02 1.75 6.53
C MET A 81 27.07 1.98 5.02
N ARG A 82 27.77 3.05 4.59
CA ARG A 82 27.98 3.38 3.18
C ARG A 82 28.70 2.28 2.39
N ASP A 83 29.55 1.50 3.06
CA ASP A 83 30.25 0.36 2.49
C ASP A 83 29.40 -0.93 2.45
N ARG A 84 28.09 -0.82 2.70
CA ARG A 84 27.10 -1.91 2.76
C ARG A 84 27.26 -2.87 3.94
N ARG A 85 28.18 -2.63 4.87
CA ARG A 85 28.18 -3.36 6.15
C ARG A 85 26.96 -2.94 6.97
N ARG A 86 26.53 -3.85 7.85
CA ARG A 86 25.45 -3.59 8.80
C ARG A 86 25.89 -3.93 10.22
N PHE A 87 25.62 -3.03 11.15
CA PHE A 87 25.94 -3.20 12.56
C PHE A 87 24.68 -3.04 13.41
N ARG A 88 24.32 -4.08 14.15
CA ARG A 88 23.24 -4.04 15.14
C ARG A 88 23.77 -3.49 16.45
N ALA A 89 23.28 -2.33 16.85
CA ALA A 89 23.44 -1.81 18.20
C ALA A 89 22.41 -2.48 19.11
N VAL A 90 22.90 -3.18 20.12
CA VAL A 90 22.09 -3.79 21.17
C VAL A 90 22.13 -2.87 22.38
N MET A 91 20.97 -2.48 22.88
CA MET A 91 20.87 -1.64 24.07
C MET A 91 21.03 -2.45 25.36
N ASP A 92 21.20 -1.74 26.47
CA ASP A 92 21.09 -2.30 27.81
C ASP A 92 19.65 -2.72 28.17
N ASN A 93 19.52 -3.52 29.24
CA ASN A 93 18.29 -4.25 29.59
C ASN A 93 17.10 -3.33 29.96
N ASP A 94 17.35 -2.08 30.32
CA ASP A 94 16.32 -1.12 30.75
C ASP A 94 15.71 -0.33 29.58
N CYS A 95 15.82 -0.84 28.35
CA CYS A 95 15.44 -0.13 27.14
C CYS A 95 14.28 -0.77 26.33
N PRO A 96 13.05 -0.82 26.88
CA PRO A 96 11.89 -1.32 26.14
C PRO A 96 11.26 -0.28 25.17
N ALA A 97 11.78 0.96 25.08
CA ALA A 97 11.06 2.09 24.47
C ALA A 97 11.63 2.60 23.12
N LEU A 98 12.48 1.83 22.43
CA LEU A 98 13.04 2.26 21.13
C LEU A 98 12.09 2.02 19.95
N ASP A 99 11.16 1.08 20.08
CA ASP A 99 10.19 0.73 19.06
C ASP A 99 9.10 1.80 18.84
N TYR A 100 8.88 2.67 19.84
CA TYR A 100 7.62 3.42 19.92
C TYR A 100 7.50 4.62 18.97
N TYR A 101 8.61 5.18 18.43
CA TYR A 101 8.53 6.40 17.59
C TYR A 101 9.50 6.52 16.40
N GLY A 102 10.27 5.49 16.06
CA GLY A 102 11.04 5.44 14.79
C GLY A 102 12.10 6.55 14.59
N ARG A 103 12.30 7.44 15.57
CA ARG A 103 13.19 8.60 15.51
C ARG A 103 13.83 8.81 16.86
N PHE A 104 15.14 8.59 16.91
CA PHE A 104 15.98 8.77 18.10
C PHE A 104 17.08 9.80 17.82
N TYR A 105 17.56 10.42 18.89
CA TYR A 105 18.65 11.38 18.84
C TYR A 105 19.89 10.82 19.53
N PHE A 106 21.05 11.08 18.94
CA PHE A 106 22.35 10.83 19.59
C PHE A 106 22.92 12.15 20.07
N GLN A 107 23.40 12.16 21.31
CA GLN A 107 24.30 13.21 21.75
C GLN A 107 25.72 12.71 21.51
N LEU A 108 26.35 13.24 20.46
CA LEU A 108 27.70 12.87 20.08
C LEU A 108 28.72 13.72 20.83
N THR A 109 29.77 13.09 21.33
CA THR A 109 30.94 13.79 21.89
C THR A 109 32.06 13.94 20.86
N ASP A 110 32.17 12.96 19.94
CA ASP A 110 33.10 12.96 18.80
C ASP A 110 32.37 12.44 17.53
N ASN A 111 33.08 12.31 16.42
CA ASN A 111 32.51 11.80 15.15
C ASN A 111 32.28 10.27 15.16
N ARG A 112 32.10 9.65 16.33
CA ARG A 112 31.90 8.22 16.47
C ARG A 112 30.77 7.91 17.44
N ILE A 113 30.13 6.78 17.22
CA ILE A 113 29.19 6.18 18.17
C ILE A 113 29.86 4.93 18.72
N CYS A 114 30.05 4.85 20.03
CA CYS A 114 30.69 3.75 20.73
C CYS A 114 29.71 3.01 21.66
N ALA A 115 29.95 1.71 21.79
CA ALA A 115 29.34 0.93 22.85
C ALA A 115 29.85 1.43 24.21
N LYS A 116 28.96 1.42 25.19
CA LYS A 116 29.14 1.80 26.60
C LYS A 116 29.44 3.28 26.86
N ARG A 117 29.35 4.12 25.85
CA ARG A 117 29.58 5.57 25.95
C ARG A 117 28.34 6.34 25.51
N GLU A 118 27.79 5.99 24.36
CA GLU A 118 26.65 6.70 23.78
C GLU A 118 25.34 6.25 24.42
N MET A 119 24.53 7.23 24.76
CA MET A 119 23.15 7.07 25.20
C MET A 119 22.20 7.57 24.14
N ILE A 120 21.21 6.76 23.84
CA ILE A 120 20.09 7.06 22.96
C ILE A 120 18.95 7.58 23.80
N ARG A 121 18.40 8.74 23.45
CA ARG A 121 17.23 9.31 24.13
C ARG A 121 15.98 9.05 23.31
N SER A 122 14.99 8.42 23.93
CA SER A 122 13.67 8.26 23.34
C SER A 122 12.87 9.56 23.48
N ARG A 123 12.00 9.84 22.50
CA ARG A 123 11.13 11.04 22.52
C ARG A 123 10.08 10.99 23.64
N VAL A 124 9.68 9.79 24.07
CA VAL A 124 8.72 9.57 25.16
C VAL A 124 9.37 9.60 26.55
N GLY A 125 10.67 9.90 26.62
CA GLY A 125 11.45 9.75 27.84
C GLY A 125 12.11 8.38 27.92
N GLY A 126 13.22 8.33 28.67
CA GLY A 126 14.10 7.17 28.74
C GLY A 126 15.41 7.40 27.98
N SER A 127 16.51 7.00 28.62
CA SER A 127 17.86 7.03 28.05
C SER A 127 18.44 5.62 28.09
N CYS A 128 18.78 5.09 26.92
CA CYS A 128 19.31 3.74 26.78
C CYS A 128 20.76 3.79 26.35
N ARG A 129 21.62 3.03 27.01
CA ARG A 129 23.02 2.95 26.58
C ARG A 129 23.17 1.88 25.52
N ILE A 130 24.02 2.14 24.54
CA ILE A 130 24.44 1.09 23.62
C ILE A 130 25.34 0.12 24.39
N GLU A 131 24.92 -1.12 24.62
CA GLU A 131 25.75 -2.10 25.34
C GLU A 131 26.84 -2.68 24.43
N ARG A 132 26.50 -2.99 23.18
CA ARG A 132 27.43 -3.59 22.20
C ARG A 132 26.95 -3.47 20.77
N PHE A 133 27.89 -3.54 19.83
CA PHE A 133 27.59 -3.75 18.42
C PHE A 133 27.79 -5.21 18.01
N ARG A 134 26.91 -5.69 17.13
CA ARG A 134 27.04 -6.96 16.42
C ARG A 134 27.17 -6.68 14.93
N ALA A 135 28.12 -7.31 14.27
CA ALA A 135 28.19 -7.28 12.83
C ALA A 135 27.14 -8.23 12.26
N LEU A 136 26.30 -7.74 11.34
CA LEU A 136 25.32 -8.54 10.65
C LEU A 136 25.92 -8.99 9.32
N VAL A 137 26.14 -10.30 9.20
CA VAL A 137 26.65 -10.94 7.98
C VAL A 137 25.48 -11.64 7.31
N PRO A 138 25.21 -11.40 6.02
CA PRO A 138 24.12 -12.10 5.34
C PRO A 138 24.45 -13.59 5.33
N LYS A 139 23.49 -14.43 5.72
CA LYS A 139 23.58 -15.86 5.43
C LYS A 139 23.38 -16.01 3.93
N PRO A 140 24.26 -16.74 3.23
CA PRO A 140 24.02 -17.04 1.83
C PRO A 140 22.72 -17.84 1.73
N ASP A 141 21.82 -17.39 0.86
CA ASP A 141 20.64 -18.17 0.48
C ASP A 141 21.17 -19.46 -0.17
N LEU A 142 21.01 -20.59 0.51
CA LEU A 142 21.29 -21.93 -0.03
C LEU A 142 20.26 -22.31 -1.10
#